data_AF-A0A949VD90-F1
#
_entry.id   AF-A0A949VD90-F1
#
_cell.length_a   1.000
_cell.length_b   1.000
_cell.length_c   1.000
_cell.angle_alpha   90.00
_cell.angle_beta   90.00
_cell.angle_gamma   90.00
#
_symmetry.space_group_name_H-M   'P 1'
#
loop_
_entity.id
_entity.type
_entity.pdbx_description
1 polymer ?
#
loop_
_entity_poly.entity_id
_entity_poly.type
_entity_poly.pdbx_seq_one_letter_code
_entity_poly.pdbx_strand_id
1 'polypeptide(L)'
;MRRAGKWAIGAALTAAAAFAAYQSSSAPGAVAPTEEFIESVVVSEPAVVTESPISDQPCSYQWATEDMPELTAEIDVAVKRLNPEASARAQAFGENCVRADGSSTFGAMETDFYVTLPTDDLTKEEDFGNWISQVMGVAIEIPRERLQGPKYGFVEFTFEQSEAERVILRVPIQRYLDEARGKSGAELFRMFYQP
;
A
#
# COMPACT_ATOMS: atom_id res chain seq x y z
N MET A 1 -23.05 18.50 53.62
CA MET A 1 -24.28 17.71 53.43
C MET A 1 -24.03 16.67 52.34
N ARG A 2 -24.43 15.41 52.62
CA ARG A 2 -24.20 14.22 51.79
C ARG A 2 -25.13 14.22 50.57
N ARG A 3 -24.68 13.64 49.45
CA ARG A 3 -25.42 12.54 48.80
C ARG A 3 -24.53 11.76 47.84
N ALA A 4 -24.42 10.48 48.17
CA ALA A 4 -23.89 9.42 47.34
C ALA A 4 -24.94 8.97 46.31
N GLY A 5 -24.49 8.48 45.16
CA GLY A 5 -25.30 7.74 44.21
C GLY A 5 -24.46 6.63 43.58
N LYS A 6 -24.57 5.43 44.13
CA LYS A 6 -24.04 4.19 43.55
C LYS A 6 -25.00 3.71 42.47
N TRP A 7 -24.48 3.32 41.32
CA TRP A 7 -25.17 2.43 40.38
C TRP A 7 -24.21 1.31 39.99
N ALA A 8 -24.61 0.08 40.29
CA ALA A 8 -24.04 -1.15 39.78
C ALA A 8 -25.11 -1.78 38.89
N ILE A 9 -24.75 -2.35 37.75
CA ILE A 9 -25.41 -3.50 37.10
C ILE A 9 -24.33 -4.19 36.26
N GLY A 10 -24.20 -5.50 36.44
CA GLY A 10 -23.16 -6.33 35.87
C GLY A 10 -23.41 -6.76 34.43
N ALA A 11 -22.38 -7.37 33.85
CA ALA A 11 -22.45 -8.11 32.61
C ALA A 11 -21.72 -9.44 32.82
N ALA A 12 -22.46 -10.53 32.72
CA ALA A 12 -21.92 -11.86 32.50
C ALA A 12 -22.54 -12.34 31.19
N LEU A 13 -21.73 -12.87 30.27
CA LEU A 13 -22.13 -13.90 29.30
C LEU A 13 -20.87 -14.44 28.62
N THR A 14 -20.55 -15.67 28.98
CA THR A 14 -19.56 -16.58 28.43
C THR A 14 -19.91 -17.01 27.00
N ALA A 15 -18.95 -16.94 26.07
CA ALA A 15 -19.07 -17.53 24.73
C ALA A 15 -18.26 -18.85 24.68
N ALA A 16 -18.94 -19.95 24.38
CA ALA A 16 -18.36 -21.28 24.21
C ALA A 16 -17.85 -21.44 22.77
N ALA A 17 -16.59 -21.88 22.62
CA ALA A 17 -15.99 -22.22 21.34
C ALA A 17 -16.33 -23.68 20.97
N ALA A 18 -16.94 -23.89 19.80
CA ALA A 18 -17.17 -25.21 19.23
C ALA A 18 -16.05 -25.55 18.24
N PHE A 19 -15.28 -26.61 18.53
CA PHE A 19 -14.30 -27.20 17.63
C PHE A 19 -15.02 -28.08 16.57
N ALA A 20 -14.81 -27.79 15.29
CA ALA A 20 -15.24 -28.68 14.21
C ALA A 20 -14.14 -29.71 13.91
N ALA A 21 -14.47 -30.99 14.05
CA ALA A 21 -13.59 -32.11 13.73
C ALA A 21 -13.58 -32.39 12.22
N TYR A 22 -12.38 -32.48 11.63
CA TYR A 22 -12.17 -32.98 10.27
C TYR A 22 -12.39 -34.50 10.23
N GLN A 23 -13.22 -34.99 9.32
CA GLN A 23 -13.25 -36.41 8.97
C GLN A 23 -12.37 -36.66 7.73
N SER A 24 -11.34 -37.48 7.92
CA SER A 24 -10.56 -38.08 6.84
C SER A 24 -11.35 -39.26 6.27
N SER A 25 -11.77 -39.16 5.01
CA SER A 25 -12.33 -40.27 4.27
C SER A 25 -11.18 -41.03 3.59
N SER A 26 -10.98 -42.28 4.00
CA SER A 26 -10.15 -43.25 3.29
C SER A 26 -11.09 -44.20 2.56
N ALA A 27 -10.92 -44.34 1.25
CA ALA A 27 -11.56 -45.40 0.46
C ALA A 27 -10.50 -46.30 -0.19
N PRO A 28 -10.81 -47.60 -0.35
CA PRO A 28 -9.83 -48.67 -0.37
C PRO A 28 -9.40 -49.08 -1.79
N GLY A 29 -8.29 -49.79 -1.83
CA GLY A 29 -7.64 -50.23 -3.06
C GLY A 29 -8.48 -51.15 -3.94
N ALA A 30 -8.11 -51.14 -5.21
CA ALA A 30 -8.40 -52.20 -6.16
C ALA A 30 -7.07 -52.57 -6.83
N VAL A 31 -6.66 -53.81 -6.58
CA VAL A 31 -5.54 -54.50 -7.23
C VAL A 31 -6.09 -55.19 -8.47
N ALA A 32 -5.51 -54.94 -9.64
CA ALA A 32 -5.63 -55.81 -10.82
C ALA A 32 -4.48 -55.45 -11.81
N PRO A 33 -4.17 -56.31 -12.79
CA PRO A 33 -3.05 -57.23 -12.73
C PRO A 33 -1.89 -56.83 -13.65
N THR A 34 -0.73 -57.41 -13.36
CA THR A 34 0.51 -57.35 -14.12
C THR A 34 0.32 -57.82 -15.56
N GLU A 35 0.45 -56.91 -16.52
CA GLU A 35 0.72 -57.24 -17.92
C GLU A 35 2.22 -57.11 -18.19
N GLU A 36 2.80 -58.17 -18.75
CA GLU A 36 4.19 -58.22 -19.20
C GLU A 36 4.45 -57.16 -20.28
N PHE A 37 5.26 -56.17 -19.95
CA PHE A 37 5.79 -55.22 -20.93
C PHE A 37 7.12 -55.71 -21.48
N ILE A 38 7.15 -55.87 -22.80
CA ILE A 38 8.31 -56.22 -23.60
C ILE A 38 9.28 -55.04 -23.55
N GLU A 39 10.49 -55.27 -23.04
CA GLU A 39 11.55 -54.26 -22.89
C GLU A 39 12.13 -53.92 -24.27
N SER A 40 11.63 -52.85 -24.87
CA SER A 40 12.23 -52.21 -26.05
C SER A 40 13.23 -51.16 -25.56
N VAL A 41 14.52 -51.42 -25.72
CA VAL A 41 15.59 -50.48 -25.38
C VAL A 41 15.61 -49.38 -26.44
N VAL A 42 14.89 -48.30 -26.16
CA VAL A 42 14.96 -47.06 -26.94
C VAL A 42 16.20 -46.30 -26.47
N VAL A 43 17.19 -46.16 -27.35
CA VAL A 43 18.35 -45.30 -27.14
C VAL A 43 17.82 -43.87 -27.04
N SER A 44 17.82 -43.32 -25.82
CA SER A 44 17.37 -41.96 -25.52
C SER A 44 18.43 -40.96 -25.94
N GLU A 45 18.12 -40.21 -27.00
CA GLU A 45 18.77 -38.94 -27.33
C GLU A 45 18.65 -38.00 -26.12
N PRO A 46 19.71 -37.26 -25.74
CA PRO A 46 19.65 -36.38 -24.58
C PRO A 46 18.58 -35.32 -24.82
N ALA A 47 17.53 -35.35 -23.99
CA ALA A 47 16.50 -34.32 -23.99
C ALA A 47 17.16 -32.97 -23.73
N VAL A 48 17.16 -32.10 -24.73
CA VAL A 48 17.40 -30.68 -24.53
C VAL A 48 16.26 -30.18 -23.65
N VAL A 49 16.55 -29.98 -22.37
CA VAL A 49 15.64 -29.34 -21.43
C VAL A 49 15.57 -27.88 -21.86
N THR A 50 14.63 -27.57 -22.74
CA THR A 50 14.25 -26.19 -23.02
C THR A 50 13.59 -25.67 -21.76
N GLU A 51 14.36 -24.98 -20.91
CA GLU A 51 13.79 -24.20 -19.81
C GLU A 51 12.80 -23.21 -20.43
N SER A 52 11.51 -23.43 -20.21
CA SER A 52 10.50 -22.44 -20.53
C SER A 52 10.83 -21.17 -19.75
N PRO A 53 10.75 -19.98 -20.38
CA PRO A 53 11.01 -18.73 -19.68
C PRO A 53 10.06 -18.64 -18.48
N ILE A 54 10.63 -18.45 -17.28
CA ILE A 54 9.93 -18.32 -15.99
C ILE A 54 8.86 -17.19 -16.02
N SER A 55 8.94 -16.31 -17.02
CA SER A 55 7.99 -15.25 -17.35
C SER A 55 6.56 -15.73 -17.66
N ASP A 56 6.37 -16.96 -18.15
CA ASP A 56 5.06 -17.44 -18.61
C ASP A 56 4.32 -18.30 -17.58
N GLN A 57 4.88 -18.47 -16.38
CA GLN A 57 4.21 -19.18 -15.30
C GLN A 57 3.11 -18.32 -14.70
N PRO A 58 1.90 -18.87 -14.48
CA PRO A 58 0.82 -18.14 -13.82
C PRO A 58 1.28 -17.69 -12.43
N CYS A 59 1.03 -16.42 -12.10
CA CYS A 59 1.33 -15.86 -10.80
C CYS A 59 0.08 -15.34 -10.10
N SER A 60 0.17 -15.21 -8.78
CA SER A 60 -0.82 -14.51 -7.97
C SER A 60 -0.36 -13.08 -7.72
N TYR A 61 -1.25 -12.11 -7.94
CA TYR A 61 -0.97 -10.70 -7.69
C TYR A 61 -1.30 -10.35 -6.24
N GLN A 62 -0.37 -9.69 -5.57
CA GLN A 62 -0.50 -9.21 -4.20
C GLN A 62 -0.07 -7.75 -4.13
N TRP A 63 -0.88 -6.89 -3.52
CA TRP A 63 -0.51 -5.49 -3.28
C TRP A 63 0.84 -5.39 -2.56
N ALA A 64 1.69 -4.51 -3.06
CA ALA A 64 3.04 -4.33 -2.58
C ALA A 64 3.47 -2.87 -2.72
N THR A 65 4.51 -2.52 -1.98
CA THR A 65 5.13 -1.21 -2.01
C THR A 65 6.64 -1.34 -1.94
N GLU A 66 7.35 -0.49 -2.66
CA GLU A 66 8.81 -0.39 -2.60
C GLU A 66 9.24 1.03 -2.24
N ASP A 67 10.13 1.16 -1.27
CA ASP A 67 10.68 2.46 -0.88
C ASP A 67 11.53 3.03 -2.02
N MET A 68 11.45 4.34 -2.21
CA MET A 68 12.24 5.06 -3.21
C MET A 68 13.25 5.97 -2.50
N PRO A 69 14.39 5.46 -2.01
CA PRO A 69 15.28 6.20 -1.11
C PRO A 69 15.91 7.44 -1.76
N GLU A 70 16.27 7.36 -3.04
CA GLU A 70 16.83 8.50 -3.78
C GLU A 70 15.79 9.63 -3.94
N LEU A 71 14.57 9.27 -4.36
CA LEU A 71 13.48 10.23 -4.51
C LEU A 71 13.00 10.77 -3.15
N THR A 72 13.02 9.93 -2.11
CA THR A 72 12.77 10.30 -0.72
C THR A 72 13.74 11.37 -0.25
N ALA A 73 15.06 11.16 -0.45
CA ALA A 73 16.06 12.15 -0.05
C ALA A 73 15.86 13.50 -0.76
N GLU A 74 15.48 13.48 -2.03
CA GLU A 74 15.22 14.69 -2.79
C GLU A 74 13.97 15.45 -2.33
N ILE A 75 12.84 14.76 -2.21
CA ILE A 75 11.57 15.39 -1.80
C ILE A 75 11.66 15.88 -0.36
N ASP A 76 12.30 15.13 0.55
CA ASP A 76 12.50 15.53 1.94
C ASP A 76 13.35 16.80 2.04
N VAL A 77 14.43 16.90 1.27
CA VAL A 77 15.23 18.13 1.19
C VAL A 77 14.41 19.30 0.65
N ALA A 78 13.60 19.09 -0.39
CA ALA A 78 12.79 20.14 -0.97
C ALA A 78 11.68 20.63 -0.01
N VAL A 79 10.99 19.70 0.65
CA VAL A 79 9.96 20.00 1.67
C VAL A 79 10.57 20.69 2.89
N LYS A 80 11.75 20.27 3.35
CA LYS A 80 12.45 20.92 4.48
C LYS A 80 12.92 22.34 4.18
N ARG A 81 13.12 22.69 2.91
CA ARG A 81 13.37 24.09 2.52
C ARG A 81 12.13 24.97 2.68
N LEU A 82 10.93 24.39 2.58
CA LEU A 82 9.67 25.09 2.83
C LEU A 82 9.38 25.17 4.35
N ASN A 83 9.59 24.08 5.08
CA ASN A 83 9.51 24.04 6.53
C ASN A 83 10.53 23.04 7.13
N PRO A 84 11.53 23.50 7.90
CA PRO A 84 12.58 22.63 8.45
C PRO A 84 12.11 21.51 9.38
N GLU A 85 10.91 21.64 9.98
CA GLU A 85 10.33 20.63 10.88
C GLU A 85 9.47 19.61 10.12
N ALA A 86 9.16 19.86 8.85
CA ALA A 86 8.44 18.91 8.02
C ALA A 86 9.34 17.75 7.57
N SER A 87 8.72 16.66 7.15
CA SER A 87 9.40 15.51 6.54
C SER A 87 8.62 14.98 5.36
N ALA A 88 9.33 14.35 4.42
CA ALA A 88 8.70 13.69 3.28
C ALA A 88 9.35 12.37 2.93
N ARG A 89 8.58 11.47 2.32
CA ARG A 89 9.07 10.23 1.70
C ARG A 89 8.32 9.90 0.41
N ALA A 90 8.95 9.12 -0.44
CA ALA A 90 8.39 8.61 -1.69
C ALA A 90 8.38 7.09 -1.69
N GLN A 91 7.35 6.50 -2.30
CA GLN A 91 7.14 5.06 -2.38
C GLN A 91 6.51 4.70 -3.72
N ALA A 92 6.93 3.60 -4.33
CA ALA A 92 6.22 3.01 -5.44
C ALA A 92 5.12 2.09 -4.91
N PHE A 93 3.88 2.28 -5.35
CA PHE A 93 2.75 1.41 -5.05
C PHE A 93 2.42 0.55 -6.27
N GLY A 94 2.16 -0.74 -6.06
CA GLY A 94 1.88 -1.67 -7.14
C GLY A 94 1.61 -3.09 -6.65
N GLU A 95 1.95 -4.07 -7.47
CA GLU A 95 1.68 -5.48 -7.17
C GLU A 95 2.95 -6.33 -7.34
N ASN A 96 3.13 -7.29 -6.44
CA ASN A 96 4.03 -8.40 -6.63
C ASN A 96 3.31 -9.52 -7.37
N CYS A 97 3.83 -9.91 -8.54
CA CYS A 97 3.47 -11.14 -9.24
C CYS A 97 4.25 -12.29 -8.60
N VAL A 98 3.60 -13.05 -7.71
CA VAL A 98 4.20 -14.14 -6.91
C VAL A 98 3.96 -15.49 -7.58
N ARG A 99 5.05 -16.19 -7.90
CA ARG A 99 5.07 -17.49 -8.58
C ARG A 99 4.97 -18.65 -7.59
N ALA A 100 4.71 -19.86 -8.10
CA ALA A 100 4.57 -21.07 -7.30
C ALA A 100 5.84 -21.48 -6.54
N ASP A 101 7.02 -21.07 -7.03
CA ASP A 101 8.32 -21.29 -6.38
C ASP A 101 8.63 -20.26 -5.27
N GLY A 102 7.72 -19.29 -5.04
CA GLY A 102 7.87 -18.22 -4.06
C GLY A 102 8.62 -16.99 -4.57
N SER A 103 9.17 -17.02 -5.78
CA SER A 103 9.78 -15.82 -6.39
C SER A 103 8.71 -14.78 -6.73
N SER A 104 9.09 -13.50 -6.69
CA SER A 104 8.20 -12.40 -7.04
C SER A 104 8.87 -11.39 -7.97
N THR A 105 8.03 -10.65 -8.70
CA THR A 105 8.45 -9.50 -9.49
C THR A 105 7.49 -8.36 -9.22
N PHE A 106 8.02 -7.19 -8.83
CA PHE A 106 7.22 -6.01 -8.55
C PHE A 106 6.87 -5.27 -9.85
N GLY A 107 5.59 -4.92 -9.99
CA GLY A 107 5.06 -4.06 -11.04
C GLY A 107 4.45 -2.81 -10.44
N ALA A 108 5.12 -1.67 -10.60
CA ALA A 108 4.63 -0.40 -10.09
C ALA A 108 3.39 0.11 -10.87
N MET A 109 2.43 0.65 -10.14
CA MET A 109 1.23 1.28 -10.67
C MET A 109 1.29 2.81 -10.55
N GLU A 110 1.88 3.32 -9.48
CA GLU A 110 2.06 4.74 -9.21
C GLU A 110 3.20 5.01 -8.22
N THR A 111 3.53 6.30 -8.08
CA THR A 111 4.46 6.80 -7.07
C THR A 111 3.70 7.72 -6.12
N ASP A 112 3.69 7.37 -4.84
CA ASP A 112 3.04 8.13 -3.81
C ASP A 112 4.06 8.87 -2.95
N PHE A 113 3.68 10.07 -2.52
CA PHE A 113 4.45 10.88 -1.60
C PHE A 113 3.70 11.02 -0.29
N TYR A 114 4.43 11.02 0.81
CA TYR A 114 3.87 11.18 2.15
C TYR A 114 4.60 12.31 2.83
N VAL A 115 3.87 13.33 3.26
CA VAL A 115 4.42 14.55 3.82
C VAL A 115 3.78 14.80 5.18
N THR A 116 4.63 14.95 6.19
CA THR A 116 4.21 15.25 7.55
C THR A 116 4.65 16.66 7.93
N LEU A 117 3.70 17.44 8.44
CA LEU A 117 3.91 18.78 8.99
C LEU A 117 3.47 18.80 10.47
N PRO A 118 4.39 18.98 11.42
CA PRO A 118 4.03 19.26 12.81
C PRO A 118 3.23 20.57 12.92
N THR A 119 2.21 20.61 13.77
CA THR A 119 1.38 21.80 14.01
C THR A 119 0.80 21.82 15.42
N ASP A 120 0.75 23.00 16.05
CA ASP A 120 0.12 23.17 17.36
C ASP A 120 -1.41 23.35 17.28
N ASP A 121 -1.99 23.44 16.08
CA ASP A 121 -3.41 23.74 15.89
C ASP A 121 -3.93 23.09 14.60
N LEU A 122 -4.95 22.23 14.74
CA LEU A 122 -5.57 21.48 13.63
C LEU A 122 -6.75 22.21 12.98
N THR A 123 -7.04 23.45 13.37
CA THR A 123 -8.16 24.25 12.84
C THR A 123 -7.76 25.23 11.73
N LYS A 124 -6.48 25.25 11.35
CA LYS A 124 -5.87 26.21 10.41
C LYS A 124 -6.03 25.81 8.94
N GLU A 125 -7.27 25.66 8.47
CA GLU A 125 -7.56 25.19 7.11
C GLU A 125 -6.91 26.02 6.00
N GLU A 126 -6.88 27.35 6.15
CA GLU A 126 -6.23 28.25 5.19
C GLU A 126 -4.72 27.99 5.10
N ASP A 127 -4.05 27.86 6.24
CA ASP A 127 -2.61 27.60 6.30
C ASP A 127 -2.28 26.19 5.75
N PHE A 128 -3.10 25.20 6.09
CA PHE A 128 -2.96 23.83 5.59
C PHE A 128 -3.12 23.75 4.08
N GLY A 129 -4.10 24.45 3.51
CA GLY A 129 -4.25 24.53 2.07
C GLY A 129 -3.09 25.26 1.39
N ASN A 130 -2.62 26.37 1.96
CA ASN A 130 -1.46 27.09 1.43
C ASN A 130 -0.19 26.23 1.47
N TRP A 131 -0.02 25.41 2.51
CA TRP A 131 1.03 24.41 2.59
C TRP A 131 0.89 23.32 1.53
N ILE A 132 -0.31 22.73 1.38
CA ILE A 132 -0.60 21.74 0.33
C ILE A 132 -0.20 22.31 -1.03
N SER A 133 -0.60 23.54 -1.35
CA SER A 133 -0.26 24.17 -2.64
C SER A 133 1.25 24.27 -2.88
N GLN A 134 2.03 24.65 -1.86
CA GLN A 134 3.49 24.74 -1.95
C GLN A 134 4.14 23.38 -2.19
N VAL A 135 3.75 22.37 -1.40
CA VAL A 135 4.30 21.02 -1.52
C VAL A 135 3.87 20.35 -2.83
N MET A 136 2.63 20.56 -3.27
CA MET A 136 2.20 20.10 -4.59
C MET A 136 3.02 20.76 -5.69
N GLY A 137 3.41 22.03 -5.53
CA GLY A 137 4.37 22.71 -6.41
C GLY A 137 5.70 21.97 -6.54
N VAL A 138 6.24 21.47 -5.43
CA VAL A 138 7.46 20.63 -5.44
C VAL A 138 7.20 19.29 -6.12
N ALA A 139 6.11 18.61 -5.78
CA ALA A 139 5.82 17.27 -6.31
C ALA A 139 5.64 17.26 -7.84
N ILE A 140 5.01 18.29 -8.41
CA ILE A 140 4.78 18.39 -9.87
C ILE A 140 6.01 18.82 -10.66
N GLU A 141 7.07 19.30 -9.99
CA GLU A 141 8.36 19.59 -10.62
C GLU A 141 9.20 18.32 -10.84
N ILE A 142 8.86 17.22 -10.17
CA ILE A 142 9.53 15.93 -10.40
C ILE A 142 9.18 15.42 -11.80
N PRO A 143 10.17 15.17 -12.67
CA PRO A 143 9.94 14.66 -14.03
C PRO A 143 9.17 13.35 -14.04
N ARG A 144 8.25 13.19 -15.00
CA ARG A 144 7.37 12.01 -15.10
C ARG A 144 8.15 10.71 -15.22
N GLU A 145 9.30 10.74 -15.89
CA GLU A 145 10.17 9.59 -16.16
C GLU A 145 10.84 9.06 -14.89
N ARG A 146 10.85 9.84 -13.81
CA ARG A 146 11.39 9.44 -12.50
C ARG A 146 10.34 8.83 -11.59
N LEU A 147 9.06 8.95 -11.93
CA LEU A 147 7.96 8.35 -11.22
C LEU A 147 7.72 6.94 -11.77
N GLN A 148 7.58 5.96 -10.89
CA GLN A 148 7.22 4.60 -11.26
C GLN A 148 5.72 4.46 -11.56
N GLY A 149 5.42 3.53 -12.46
CA GLY A 149 4.06 3.15 -12.84
C GLY A 149 3.37 4.13 -13.80
N PRO A 150 2.29 3.71 -14.48
CA PRO A 150 1.60 4.50 -15.50
C PRO A 150 0.74 5.65 -14.96
N LYS A 151 0.44 5.68 -13.66
CA LYS A 151 -0.31 6.77 -13.01
C LYS A 151 0.64 7.67 -12.20
N TYR A 152 0.18 8.89 -11.90
CA TYR A 152 0.95 9.85 -11.10
C TYR A 152 0.99 9.50 -9.60
N GLY A 153 -0.07 8.90 -9.05
CA GLY A 153 -0.23 8.69 -7.61
C GLY A 153 -0.80 9.92 -6.89
N PHE A 154 -0.53 10.00 -5.58
CA PHE A 154 -0.98 11.10 -4.72
C PHE A 154 0.13 11.65 -3.83
N VAL A 155 -0.14 12.83 -3.24
CA VAL A 155 0.56 13.29 -2.03
C VAL A 155 -0.40 13.16 -0.85
N GLU A 156 -0.03 12.37 0.15
CA GLU A 156 -0.71 12.29 1.43
C GLU A 156 -0.10 13.32 2.39
N PHE A 157 -0.95 14.16 2.95
CA PHE A 157 -0.57 15.17 3.92
C PHE A 157 -1.03 14.73 5.30
N THR A 158 -0.10 14.71 6.25
CA THR A 158 -0.38 14.53 7.67
C THR A 158 -0.02 15.82 8.40
N PHE A 159 -1.04 16.49 8.94
CA PHE A 159 -0.86 17.60 9.87
C PHE A 159 -0.95 17.04 11.29
N GLU A 160 0.17 17.06 12.02
CA GLU A 160 0.31 16.30 13.27
C GLU A 160 0.49 17.24 14.47
N GLN A 161 -0.45 17.20 15.42
CA GLN A 161 -0.30 17.85 16.72
C GLN A 161 0.27 16.89 17.76
N SER A 162 -0.11 15.62 17.67
CA SER A 162 0.50 14.50 18.41
C SER A 162 0.26 13.20 17.65
N GLU A 163 0.84 12.09 18.12
CA GLU A 163 0.58 10.78 17.52
C GLU A 163 -0.92 10.42 17.52
N ALA A 164 -1.71 10.89 18.49
CA ALA A 164 -3.15 10.59 18.55
C ALA A 164 -4.02 11.63 17.82
N GLU A 165 -3.50 12.84 17.62
CA GLU A 165 -4.26 13.98 17.10
C GLU A 165 -3.62 14.52 15.83
N ARG A 166 -4.24 14.16 14.70
CA ARG A 166 -3.76 14.50 13.37
C ARG A 166 -4.90 14.62 12.36
N VAL A 167 -4.67 15.44 11.35
CA VAL A 167 -5.50 15.51 10.14
C VAL A 167 -4.73 14.85 9.00
N ILE A 168 -5.36 13.90 8.31
CA ILE A 168 -4.78 13.25 7.14
C ILE A 168 -5.70 13.49 5.95
N LEU A 169 -5.12 13.87 4.81
CA LEU A 169 -5.83 13.92 3.54
C LEU A 169 -4.91 13.52 2.39
N ARG A 170 -5.51 13.05 1.30
CA ARG A 170 -4.79 12.71 0.07
C ARG A 170 -5.18 13.66 -1.04
N VAL A 171 -4.16 14.15 -1.74
CA VAL A 171 -4.31 14.98 -2.93
C VAL A 171 -3.80 14.19 -4.13
N PRO A 172 -4.68 13.62 -4.96
CA PRO A 172 -4.27 12.99 -6.21
C PRO A 172 -3.60 14.02 -7.11
N ILE A 173 -2.38 13.74 -7.58
CA ILE A 173 -1.55 14.70 -8.33
C ILE A 173 -2.28 15.16 -9.60
N GLN A 174 -2.88 14.21 -10.33
CA GLN A 174 -3.63 14.51 -11.55
C GLN A 174 -4.82 15.46 -11.25
N ARG A 175 -5.60 15.19 -10.20
CA ARG A 175 -6.74 16.03 -9.84
C ARG A 175 -6.33 17.42 -9.39
N TYR A 176 -5.19 17.55 -8.71
CA TYR A 176 -4.64 18.86 -8.36
C TYR A 176 -4.32 19.69 -9.61
N LEU A 177 -3.64 19.08 -10.60
CA LEU A 177 -3.30 19.73 -11.87
C LEU A 177 -4.54 20.18 -12.64
N ASP A 178 -5.58 19.34 -12.69
CA ASP A 178 -6.76 19.57 -13.51
C ASP A 178 -7.75 20.56 -12.88
N GLU A 179 -7.92 20.51 -11.55
CA GLU A 179 -9.08 21.15 -10.89
C GLU A 179 -8.71 22.09 -9.73
N ALA A 180 -7.58 21.84 -9.06
CA ALA A 180 -7.30 22.46 -7.75
C ALA A 180 -6.23 23.56 -7.79
N ARG A 181 -5.42 23.60 -8.85
CA ARG A 181 -4.38 24.62 -9.02
C ARG A 181 -4.98 26.03 -9.04
N GLY A 182 -4.50 26.89 -8.15
CA GLY A 182 -4.94 28.28 -8.06
C GLY A 182 -6.15 28.54 -7.15
N LYS A 183 -6.71 27.50 -6.49
CA LYS A 183 -7.66 27.69 -5.38
C LYS A 183 -6.97 28.37 -4.19
N SER A 184 -7.75 29.08 -3.37
CA SER A 184 -7.27 29.56 -2.06
C SER A 184 -6.92 28.39 -1.13
N GLY A 185 -6.22 28.68 -0.02
CA GLY A 185 -5.84 27.65 0.94
C GLY A 185 -7.06 26.90 1.48
N ALA A 186 -8.03 27.61 2.06
CA ALA A 186 -9.18 26.95 2.66
C ALA A 186 -10.04 26.20 1.64
N GLU A 187 -10.18 26.70 0.40
CA GLU A 187 -10.88 25.98 -0.67
C GLU A 187 -10.14 24.69 -1.06
N LEU A 188 -8.82 24.75 -1.18
CA LEU A 188 -7.99 23.60 -1.52
C LEU A 188 -8.04 22.54 -0.42
N PHE A 189 -7.92 22.94 0.84
CA PHE A 189 -8.01 22.04 1.99
C PHE A 189 -9.37 21.34 2.03
N ARG A 190 -10.47 22.11 1.98
CA ARG A 190 -11.85 21.55 2.02
C ARG A 190 -12.19 20.69 0.82
N MET A 191 -11.55 20.90 -0.33
CA MET A 191 -11.76 20.07 -1.52
C MET A 191 -11.34 18.61 -1.31
N PHE A 192 -10.31 18.38 -0.48
CA PHE A 192 -9.70 17.06 -0.28
C PHE A 192 -9.88 16.50 1.13
N TYR A 193 -10.19 17.34 2.11
CA TYR A 193 -10.48 16.89 3.46
C TYR A 193 -11.89 16.28 3.56
N GLN A 194 -11.95 15.00 3.93
CA GLN A 194 -13.19 14.29 4.25
C GLN A 194 -13.14 13.89 5.73
N PRO A 195 -13.94 14.54 6.61
CA PRO A 195 -13.94 14.26 8.04
C PRO A 195 -14.56 12.90 8.40
#